data_AF-R1GLI1-F1
#
_entry.id   AF-R1GLI1-F1
#
_cell.length_a   1.000
_cell.length_b   1.000
_cell.length_c   1.000
_cell.angle_alpha   90.00
_cell.angle_beta   90.00
_cell.angle_gamma   90.00
#
_symmetry.space_group_name_H-M   'P 1'
#
loop_
_entity.id
_entity.type
_entity.pdbx_description
1 polymer ?
#
loop_
_entity_poly.entity_id
_entity_poly.type
_entity_poly.pdbx_seq_one_letter_code
_entity_poly.pdbx_strand_id
1 'polypeptide(L)'
;MPIFSQSKAPGFNDIRHPSAWNYMDKAHYSPNEAFSDPAFDEKARTLFWRGASSEGYAIEGQSGWNGMARQRMVYLLTNSTSPQPLLLPDDDAAASPRFRTALVDASTLRDSISTDVRFTHFTRCHAPECGAQEALFGVGARADFQAHWGHRYLLDADGAGFSGRFVPFLLSRSLPFKMALFREWWDSRLTPWLHFVPLDLRGHGVWATLAYFAGFEGVVAGRRVGWQPRDAEAKVIAQEGAEWARKVLRKEDMEIYMFRLLLEWGRLTDDKRLEIGFSV
;
A
#
# COMPACT_ATOMS: atom_id res chain seq x y z
N MET A 1 29.18 8.30 -6.60
CA MET A 1 29.05 9.26 -5.50
C MET A 1 28.05 8.70 -4.49
N PRO A 2 28.38 8.64 -3.19
CA PRO A 2 27.45 8.21 -2.15
C PRO A 2 26.34 9.26 -1.96
N ILE A 3 25.07 8.84 -1.99
CA ILE A 3 23.92 9.71 -1.74
C ILE A 3 23.04 9.02 -0.72
N PHE A 4 22.62 9.77 0.30
CA PHE A 4 21.71 9.31 1.34
C PHE A 4 20.29 9.75 0.99
N SER A 5 19.37 8.80 0.96
CA SER A 5 17.96 9.05 0.62
C SER A 5 17.03 8.27 1.55
N GLN A 6 15.83 8.79 1.78
CA GLN A 6 14.83 8.14 2.64
C GLN A 6 14.23 6.87 1.99
N SER A 7 14.20 6.85 0.66
CA SER A 7 13.76 5.72 -0.13
C SER A 7 14.46 5.70 -1.48
N LYS A 8 14.39 4.58 -2.20
CA LYS A 8 14.95 4.48 -3.56
C LYS A 8 14.17 3.53 -4.46
N ALA A 9 14.15 3.84 -5.75
CA ALA A 9 13.63 2.93 -6.77
C ALA A 9 14.70 1.90 -7.19
N PRO A 10 14.31 0.77 -7.80
CA PRO A 10 15.26 -0.15 -8.43
C PRO A 10 16.17 0.57 -9.44
N GLY A 11 17.46 0.22 -9.46
CA GLY A 11 18.48 0.86 -10.29
C GLY A 11 19.22 2.02 -9.61
N PHE A 12 18.72 2.54 -8.49
CA PHE A 12 19.39 3.57 -7.70
C PHE A 12 20.28 2.97 -6.60
N ASN A 13 21.47 3.54 -6.44
CA ASN A 13 22.49 3.07 -5.48
C ASN A 13 22.50 3.88 -4.17
N ASP A 14 21.45 4.66 -3.93
CA ASP A 14 21.30 5.45 -2.71
C ASP A 14 21.38 4.57 -1.46
N ILE A 15 22.01 5.13 -0.43
CA ILE A 15 22.10 4.59 0.91
C ILE A 15 20.84 5.00 1.65
N ARG A 16 19.99 4.03 1.98
CA ARG A 16 18.70 4.28 2.62
C ARG A 16 18.88 4.59 4.10
N HIS A 17 18.22 5.65 4.57
CA HIS A 17 18.10 5.96 5.99
C HIS A 17 16.62 6.09 6.42
N PRO A 18 16.31 5.98 7.72
CA PRO A 18 14.95 6.15 8.21
C PRO A 18 14.40 7.54 7.89
N SER A 19 13.12 7.59 7.56
CA SER A 19 12.48 8.83 7.16
C SER A 19 12.27 9.77 8.35
N ALA A 20 12.66 11.04 8.20
CA ALA A 20 12.31 12.09 9.15
C ALA A 20 10.79 12.30 9.24
N TRP A 21 10.05 12.02 8.16
CA TRP A 21 8.58 12.10 8.14
C TRP A 21 7.94 11.12 9.14
N ASN A 22 8.46 9.88 9.19
CA ASN A 22 8.00 8.88 10.15
C ASN A 22 8.49 9.18 11.57
N TYR A 23 9.74 9.64 11.73
CA TYR A 23 10.29 9.97 13.05
C TYR A 23 9.56 11.16 13.72
N MET A 24 9.14 12.15 12.92
CA MET A 24 8.40 13.33 13.36
C MET A 24 6.87 13.14 13.37
N ASP A 25 6.36 11.91 13.22
CA ASP A 25 4.92 11.61 13.36
C ASP A 25 3.99 12.43 12.44
N LYS A 26 4.47 12.79 11.24
CA LYS A 26 3.67 13.53 10.25
C LYS A 26 2.42 12.76 9.82
N ALA A 27 2.49 11.44 9.86
CA ALA A 27 1.34 10.54 9.94
C ALA A 27 1.60 9.60 11.11
N HIS A 28 0.67 9.50 12.05
CA HIS A 28 0.86 8.73 13.27
C HIS A 28 -0.39 7.92 13.63
N TYR A 29 -0.15 6.79 14.27
CA TYR A 29 -1.20 5.92 14.79
C TYR A 29 -1.60 6.40 16.20
N SER A 30 -2.78 7.02 16.31
CA SER A 30 -3.35 7.51 17.57
C SER A 30 -4.87 7.36 17.58
N PRO A 31 -5.37 6.11 17.75
CA PRO A 31 -6.78 5.87 17.95
C PRO A 31 -7.32 6.64 19.15
N ASN A 32 -8.53 7.14 19.04
CA ASN A 32 -9.20 7.96 20.05
C ASN A 32 -10.71 7.66 20.09
N GLU A 33 -11.47 8.38 20.90
CA GLU A 33 -12.91 8.14 21.05
C GLU A 33 -13.69 8.29 19.74
N ALA A 34 -13.32 9.25 18.88
CA ALA A 34 -13.97 9.47 17.59
C ALA A 34 -13.52 8.44 16.54
N PHE A 35 -12.25 8.02 16.61
CA PHE A 35 -11.61 7.12 15.66
C PHE A 35 -10.92 5.98 16.40
N SER A 36 -11.73 5.06 16.93
CA SER A 36 -11.20 3.86 17.56
C SER A 36 -10.59 2.92 16.52
N ASP A 37 -9.63 2.11 16.94
CA ASP A 37 -9.10 1.00 16.16
C ASP A 37 -9.71 -0.29 16.69
N PRO A 38 -10.96 -0.68 16.35
CA PRO A 38 -11.66 -1.82 16.96
C PRO A 38 -11.05 -3.17 16.53
N ALA A 39 -11.55 -4.29 17.06
CA ALA A 39 -11.04 -5.61 16.64
C ALA A 39 -11.23 -5.81 15.14
N PHE A 40 -10.34 -6.59 14.49
CA PHE A 40 -10.36 -6.79 13.03
C PHE A 40 -11.75 -7.17 12.50
N ASP A 41 -12.46 -8.03 13.23
CA ASP A 41 -13.78 -8.55 12.85
C ASP A 41 -14.89 -7.48 12.95
N GLU A 42 -14.70 -6.46 13.78
CA GLU A 42 -15.63 -5.34 14.00
C GLU A 42 -15.43 -4.20 12.99
N LYS A 43 -14.33 -4.23 12.23
CA LYS A 43 -14.04 -3.22 11.20
C LYS A 43 -14.90 -3.43 9.95
N ALA A 44 -15.19 -2.33 9.26
CA ALA A 44 -15.85 -2.37 7.95
C ALA A 44 -14.97 -3.12 6.94
N ARG A 45 -15.56 -4.08 6.23
CA ARG A 45 -14.89 -4.86 5.18
C ARG A 45 -14.76 -4.04 3.90
N THR A 46 -13.97 -2.98 3.96
CA THR A 46 -13.74 -2.03 2.86
C THR A 46 -12.25 -1.85 2.64
N LEU A 47 -11.83 -1.81 1.37
CA LEU A 47 -10.51 -1.29 0.99
C LEU A 47 -10.53 0.22 0.99
N PHE A 48 -9.83 0.84 1.92
CA PHE A 48 -9.88 2.28 2.15
C PHE A 48 -8.60 3.00 1.72
N TRP A 49 -8.78 4.14 1.03
CA TRP A 49 -7.70 5.05 0.68
C TRP A 49 -8.19 6.49 0.50
N ARG A 50 -7.47 7.44 1.11
CA ARG A 50 -7.57 8.87 0.85
C ARG A 50 -6.19 9.46 0.65
N GLY A 51 -6.01 10.26 -0.40
CA GLY A 51 -4.73 10.89 -0.68
C GLY A 51 -4.81 12.00 -1.71
N ALA A 52 -3.69 12.69 -1.90
CA ALA A 52 -3.49 13.66 -2.97
C ALA A 52 -2.79 13.01 -4.18
N SER A 53 -2.83 13.67 -5.34
CA SER A 53 -1.89 13.40 -6.44
C SER A 53 -0.51 14.00 -6.12
N SER A 54 0.23 13.37 -5.22
CA SER A 54 1.51 13.88 -4.72
C SER A 54 2.72 13.32 -5.46
N GLU A 55 2.53 12.27 -6.25
CA GLU A 55 3.53 11.69 -7.14
C GLU A 55 3.60 12.43 -8.47
N GLY A 56 4.77 12.35 -9.12
CA GLY A 56 4.95 12.89 -10.46
C GLY A 56 4.67 14.40 -10.57
N TYR A 57 4.51 14.84 -11.81
CA TYR A 57 4.01 16.16 -12.16
C TYR A 57 3.29 16.09 -13.51
N ALA A 58 2.04 16.53 -13.57
CA ALA A 58 1.31 16.63 -14.83
C ALA A 58 1.77 17.89 -15.57
N ILE A 59 2.42 17.69 -16.72
CA ILE A 59 2.95 18.76 -17.57
C ILE A 59 1.89 19.12 -18.61
N GLU A 60 1.78 20.42 -18.88
CA GLU A 60 0.83 20.96 -19.86
C GLU A 60 0.94 20.29 -21.23
N GLY A 61 -0.21 19.92 -21.80
CA GLY A 61 -0.28 19.29 -23.12
C GLY A 61 0.18 17.83 -23.14
N GLN A 62 0.48 17.25 -21.98
CA GLN A 62 0.86 15.84 -21.84
C GLN A 62 -0.13 15.10 -20.94
N SER A 63 -0.77 14.06 -21.49
CA SER A 63 -1.61 13.14 -20.70
C SER A 63 -0.80 12.11 -19.90
N GLY A 64 0.44 12.42 -19.54
CA GLY A 64 1.36 11.51 -18.84
C GLY A 64 0.88 11.12 -17.44
N TRP A 65 0.04 11.95 -16.82
CA TRP A 65 -0.56 11.66 -15.51
C TRP A 65 -1.45 10.40 -15.52
N ASN A 66 -1.97 9.98 -16.68
CA ASN A 66 -2.68 8.70 -16.83
C ASN A 66 -1.80 7.49 -16.48
N GLY A 67 -0.47 7.64 -16.61
CA GLY A 67 0.50 6.59 -16.32
C GLY A 67 0.98 6.55 -14.86
N MET A 68 0.65 7.56 -14.06
CA MET A 68 1.14 7.70 -12.69
C MET A 68 0.46 6.70 -11.75
N ALA A 69 1.19 6.28 -10.71
CA ALA A 69 0.82 5.11 -9.91
C ALA A 69 -0.54 5.27 -9.21
N ARG A 70 -0.81 6.38 -8.51
CA ARG A 70 -2.10 6.55 -7.82
C ARG A 70 -3.22 6.82 -8.80
N GLN A 71 -2.99 7.51 -9.91
CA GLN A 71 -4.00 7.70 -10.95
C GLN A 71 -4.42 6.34 -11.53
N ARG A 72 -3.48 5.46 -11.88
CA ARG A 72 -3.78 4.10 -12.34
C ARG A 72 -4.48 3.27 -11.28
N MET A 73 -4.02 3.35 -10.03
CA MET A 73 -4.62 2.64 -8.89
C MET A 73 -6.06 3.07 -8.62
N VAL A 74 -6.32 4.38 -8.52
CA VAL A 74 -7.66 4.93 -8.31
C VAL A 74 -8.54 4.57 -9.50
N TYR A 75 -8.07 4.79 -10.74
CA TYR A 75 -8.81 4.45 -11.95
C TYR A 75 -9.25 2.97 -11.97
N LEU A 76 -8.34 2.05 -11.62
CA LEU A 76 -8.62 0.61 -11.57
C LEU A 76 -9.76 0.27 -10.59
N LEU A 77 -9.79 0.95 -9.43
CA LEU A 77 -10.72 0.67 -8.34
C LEU A 77 -12.05 1.41 -8.47
N THR A 78 -12.11 2.51 -9.23
CA THR A 78 -13.30 3.35 -9.34
C THR A 78 -13.92 3.40 -10.74
N ASN A 79 -13.13 3.74 -11.77
CA ASN A 79 -13.65 4.13 -13.10
C ASN A 79 -13.45 3.06 -14.17
N SER A 80 -12.56 2.09 -13.96
CA SER A 80 -12.24 1.08 -14.97
C SER A 80 -13.46 0.26 -15.38
N THR A 81 -13.58 0.02 -16.69
CA THR A 81 -14.58 -0.89 -17.28
C THR A 81 -13.94 -2.18 -17.79
N SER A 82 -12.62 -2.30 -17.72
CA SER A 82 -11.90 -3.46 -18.24
C SER A 82 -12.15 -4.69 -17.36
N PRO A 83 -12.55 -5.84 -17.94
CA PRO A 83 -12.68 -7.08 -17.20
C PRO A 83 -11.38 -7.48 -16.51
N GLN A 84 -11.49 -8.05 -15.31
CA GLN A 84 -10.36 -8.41 -14.47
C GLN A 84 -10.26 -9.93 -14.33
N PRO A 85 -9.05 -10.50 -14.38
CA PRO A 85 -8.85 -11.93 -14.20
C PRO A 85 -9.02 -12.30 -12.73
N LEU A 86 -10.00 -13.15 -12.42
CA LEU A 86 -10.16 -13.80 -11.12
C LEU A 86 -9.95 -15.30 -11.28
N LEU A 87 -9.25 -15.89 -10.30
CA LEU A 87 -9.21 -17.33 -10.13
C LEU A 87 -10.50 -17.74 -9.42
N LEU A 88 -11.38 -18.53 -10.03
CA LEU A 88 -12.68 -18.93 -9.46
C LEU A 88 -12.76 -20.46 -9.30
N PRO A 89 -13.55 -20.98 -8.34
CA PRO A 89 -13.81 -22.41 -8.24
C PRO A 89 -14.42 -22.95 -9.54
N ASP A 90 -14.01 -24.16 -9.91
CA ASP A 90 -14.55 -24.90 -11.03
C ASP A 90 -15.43 -26.03 -10.48
N ASP A 91 -16.75 -25.85 -10.57
CA ASP A 91 -17.75 -26.73 -9.94
C ASP A 91 -17.79 -28.16 -10.54
N ASP A 92 -17.12 -28.41 -11.66
CA ASP A 92 -17.16 -29.68 -12.38
C ASP A 92 -16.24 -30.79 -11.78
N ALA A 93 -15.55 -30.52 -10.65
CA ALA A 93 -14.61 -31.46 -10.04
C ALA A 93 -15.05 -31.94 -8.64
N ALA A 94 -15.91 -32.97 -8.61
CA ALA A 94 -16.43 -33.59 -7.38
C ALA A 94 -15.37 -34.23 -6.45
N ALA A 95 -14.09 -34.32 -6.85
CA ALA A 95 -13.04 -35.00 -6.10
C ALA A 95 -11.82 -34.13 -5.74
N SER A 96 -11.70 -32.91 -6.28
CA SER A 96 -10.59 -31.99 -5.98
C SER A 96 -10.99 -30.55 -6.36
N PRO A 97 -10.72 -29.54 -5.51
CA PRO A 97 -11.00 -28.16 -5.89
C PRO A 97 -10.13 -27.78 -7.09
N ARG A 98 -10.76 -27.70 -8.26
CA ARG A 98 -10.15 -27.12 -9.45
C ARG A 98 -10.50 -25.65 -9.48
N PHE A 99 -9.57 -24.86 -10.00
CA PHE A 99 -9.77 -23.44 -10.19
C PHE A 99 -9.56 -23.08 -11.64
N ARG A 100 -10.36 -22.15 -12.15
CA ARG A 100 -10.24 -21.60 -13.49
C ARG A 100 -10.12 -20.10 -13.44
N THR A 101 -9.28 -19.54 -14.30
CA THR A 101 -9.25 -18.09 -14.49
C THR A 101 -10.45 -17.67 -15.33
N ALA A 102 -11.21 -16.70 -14.84
CA ALA A 102 -12.32 -16.08 -15.55
C ALA A 102 -12.14 -14.56 -15.57
N LEU A 103 -12.56 -13.93 -16.67
CA LEU A 103 -12.66 -12.48 -16.75
C LEU A 103 -13.99 -12.06 -16.12
N VAL A 104 -13.92 -11.17 -15.13
CA VAL A 104 -15.07 -10.64 -14.41
C VAL A 104 -15.16 -9.15 -14.67
N ASP A 105 -16.35 -8.67 -15.00
CA ASP A 105 -16.57 -7.25 -15.26
C ASP A 105 -16.27 -6.42 -14.01
N ALA A 106 -15.64 -5.26 -14.23
CA ALA A 106 -15.24 -4.37 -13.14
C ALA A 106 -16.46 -3.83 -12.35
N SER A 107 -17.63 -3.71 -12.99
CA SER A 107 -18.89 -3.38 -12.30
C SER A 107 -19.29 -4.46 -11.31
N THR A 108 -19.32 -5.73 -11.73
CA THR A 108 -19.64 -6.87 -10.86
C THR A 108 -18.70 -6.94 -9.65
N LEU A 109 -17.42 -6.61 -9.85
CA LEU A 109 -16.45 -6.55 -8.75
C LEU A 109 -16.72 -5.41 -7.78
N ARG A 110 -17.01 -4.20 -8.28
CA ARG A 110 -17.35 -3.04 -7.42
C ARG A 110 -18.67 -3.20 -6.69
N ASP A 111 -19.63 -3.92 -7.28
CA ASP A 111 -20.92 -4.21 -6.65
C ASP A 111 -20.78 -5.25 -5.52
N SER A 112 -19.84 -6.20 -5.68
CA SER A 112 -19.61 -7.28 -4.73
C SER A 112 -18.62 -6.92 -3.61
N ILE A 113 -17.61 -6.10 -3.91
CA ILE A 113 -16.49 -5.82 -3.03
C ILE A 113 -16.44 -4.33 -2.71
N SER A 114 -16.57 -3.99 -1.43
CA SER A 114 -16.55 -2.60 -0.97
C SER A 114 -15.14 -1.99 -1.10
N THR A 115 -15.01 -0.97 -1.95
CA THR A 115 -13.82 -0.15 -2.08
C THR A 115 -14.17 1.31 -1.89
N ASP A 116 -13.43 2.01 -1.04
CA ASP A 116 -13.55 3.44 -0.86
C ASP A 116 -12.19 4.12 -1.05
N VAL A 117 -11.85 4.35 -2.32
CA VAL A 117 -10.55 4.87 -2.77
C VAL A 117 -10.79 6.15 -3.55
N ARG A 118 -10.35 7.30 -3.01
CA ARG A 118 -10.59 8.61 -3.64
C ARG A 118 -9.43 9.58 -3.48
N PHE A 119 -9.19 10.38 -4.52
CA PHE A 119 -8.40 11.59 -4.40
C PHE A 119 -9.15 12.64 -3.57
N THR A 120 -8.41 13.40 -2.78
CA THR A 120 -8.96 14.49 -1.94
C THR A 120 -8.61 15.88 -2.45
N HIS A 121 -7.59 15.97 -3.29
CA HIS A 121 -7.15 17.19 -3.99
C HIS A 121 -6.01 16.85 -4.96
N PHE A 122 -5.82 17.69 -5.98
CA PHE A 122 -4.74 17.57 -6.95
C PHE A 122 -3.70 18.68 -6.72
N THR A 123 -2.40 18.32 -6.63
CA THR A 123 -1.35 19.29 -6.21
C THR A 123 -0.13 19.36 -7.12
N ARG A 124 0.08 18.36 -7.98
CA ARG A 124 1.26 18.23 -8.85
C ARG A 124 0.85 18.37 -10.31
N CYS A 125 0.21 19.48 -10.64
CA CYS A 125 -0.30 19.77 -11.98
C CYS A 125 -0.46 21.28 -12.15
N HIS A 126 -0.53 21.73 -13.40
CA HIS A 126 -1.07 23.04 -13.76
C HIS A 126 -2.43 22.88 -14.45
N ALA A 127 -3.11 24.00 -14.69
CA ALA A 127 -4.24 24.00 -15.60
C ALA A 127 -3.71 23.81 -17.03
N PRO A 128 -4.39 23.02 -17.90
CA PRO A 128 -5.70 22.39 -17.69
C PRO A 128 -5.66 21.00 -17.02
N GLU A 129 -4.50 20.40 -16.76
CA GLU A 129 -4.36 19.01 -16.31
C GLU A 129 -4.97 18.74 -14.92
N CYS A 130 -4.95 19.72 -14.02
CA CYS A 130 -5.64 19.58 -12.73
C CYS A 130 -7.15 19.41 -12.93
N GLY A 131 -7.75 20.23 -13.80
CA GLY A 131 -9.18 20.16 -14.12
C GLY A 131 -9.54 18.86 -14.83
N ALA A 132 -8.67 18.36 -15.72
CA ALA A 132 -8.87 17.07 -16.39
C ALA A 132 -8.86 15.89 -15.40
N GLN A 133 -7.95 15.90 -14.43
CA GLN A 133 -7.91 14.88 -13.38
C GLN A 133 -9.15 14.95 -12.46
N GLU A 134 -9.54 16.16 -12.06
CA GLU A 134 -10.74 16.37 -11.24
C GLU A 134 -12.02 15.93 -11.97
N ALA A 135 -12.13 16.20 -13.28
CA ALA A 135 -13.25 15.75 -14.09
C ALA A 135 -13.31 14.22 -14.21
N LEU A 136 -12.16 13.52 -14.29
CA LEU A 136 -12.12 12.07 -14.42
C LEU A 136 -12.38 11.35 -13.09
N PHE A 137 -11.70 11.76 -12.03
CA PHE A 137 -11.69 11.04 -10.75
C PHE A 137 -12.69 11.60 -9.74
N GLY A 138 -13.15 12.83 -9.93
CA GLY A 138 -13.81 13.61 -8.89
C GLY A 138 -12.87 13.93 -7.72
N VAL A 139 -13.41 14.65 -6.75
CA VAL A 139 -12.75 14.94 -5.47
C VAL A 139 -13.62 14.40 -4.34
N GLY A 140 -13.07 13.47 -3.58
CA GLY A 140 -13.68 12.94 -2.37
C GLY A 140 -13.44 13.86 -1.17
N ALA A 141 -14.31 13.74 -0.16
CA ALA A 141 -14.11 14.43 1.11
C ALA A 141 -12.77 14.05 1.74
N ARG A 142 -12.11 15.05 2.33
CA ARG A 142 -10.97 14.82 3.22
C ARG A 142 -11.46 14.00 4.42
N ALA A 143 -10.69 12.98 4.78
CA ALA A 143 -10.88 12.22 6.00
C ALA A 143 -9.75 12.53 6.96
N ASP A 144 -10.04 12.55 8.26
CA ASP A 144 -9.00 12.50 9.28
C ASP A 144 -8.15 11.24 9.06
N PHE A 145 -6.84 11.33 9.31
CA PHE A 145 -5.97 10.17 9.14
C PHE A 145 -6.38 9.02 10.08
N GLN A 146 -6.89 9.30 11.27
CA GLN A 146 -7.34 8.29 12.22
C GLN A 146 -8.60 7.54 11.73
N ALA A 147 -9.36 8.09 10.77
CA ALA A 147 -10.53 7.40 10.21
C ALA A 147 -10.19 6.07 9.50
N HIS A 148 -8.92 5.86 9.13
CA HIS A 148 -8.46 4.61 8.51
C HIS A 148 -8.72 3.40 9.41
N TRP A 149 -8.64 3.53 10.74
CA TRP A 149 -8.71 2.39 11.66
C TRP A 149 -10.07 1.67 11.67
N GLY A 150 -11.12 2.29 11.14
CA GLY A 150 -12.44 1.66 10.98
C GLY A 150 -12.52 0.62 9.86
N HIS A 151 -11.49 0.50 9.00
CA HIS A 151 -11.53 -0.33 7.79
C HIS A 151 -10.59 -1.53 7.89
N ARG A 152 -11.02 -2.70 7.43
CA ARG A 152 -10.22 -3.94 7.45
C ARG A 152 -8.99 -3.84 6.55
N TYR A 153 -9.07 -3.17 5.40
CA TYR A 153 -8.01 -3.16 4.41
C TYR A 153 -7.55 -1.73 4.14
N LEU A 154 -6.26 -1.45 4.34
CA LEU A 154 -5.68 -0.12 4.15
C LEU A 154 -4.73 -0.15 2.95
N LEU A 155 -5.09 0.57 1.89
CA LEU A 155 -4.22 0.65 0.72
C LEU A 155 -3.11 1.68 0.97
N ASP A 156 -1.87 1.27 0.73
CA ASP A 156 -0.69 2.12 0.76
C ASP A 156 -0.10 2.24 -0.64
N ALA A 157 0.18 3.48 -1.05
CA ALA A 157 0.77 3.76 -2.36
C ALA A 157 1.73 4.94 -2.26
N ASP A 158 2.86 4.81 -2.95
CA ASP A 158 3.93 5.80 -2.96
C ASP A 158 3.46 7.18 -3.43
N GLY A 159 4.09 8.23 -2.89
CA GLY A 159 3.98 9.59 -3.38
C GLY A 159 5.12 9.91 -4.35
N ALA A 160 5.74 11.09 -4.20
CA ALA A 160 6.93 11.45 -4.97
C ALA A 160 8.16 10.54 -4.67
N GLY A 161 8.16 9.86 -3.54
CA GLY A 161 9.16 8.88 -3.15
C GLY A 161 8.48 7.71 -2.45
N PHE A 162 8.41 7.72 -1.13
CA PHE A 162 7.72 6.69 -0.36
C PHE A 162 6.34 7.18 0.15
N SER A 163 5.61 6.30 0.84
CA SER A 163 4.42 6.66 1.60
C SER A 163 4.71 6.64 3.10
N GLY A 164 4.67 7.81 3.74
CA GLY A 164 4.84 7.93 5.19
C GLY A 164 3.69 7.31 6.01
N ARG A 165 2.64 6.81 5.37
CA ARG A 165 1.45 6.24 6.04
C ARG A 165 1.59 4.75 6.37
N PHE A 166 2.53 4.06 5.72
CA PHE A 166 2.66 2.62 5.81
C PHE A 166 2.97 2.11 7.22
N VAL A 167 3.89 2.78 7.94
CA VAL A 167 4.23 2.39 9.33
C VAL A 167 3.02 2.54 10.27
N PRO A 168 2.29 3.67 10.30
CA PRO A 168 1.03 3.75 11.04
C PRO A 168 -0.01 2.69 10.67
N PHE A 169 -0.12 2.34 9.39
CA PHE A 169 -1.04 1.27 8.96
C PHE A 169 -0.67 -0.09 9.54
N LEU A 170 0.62 -0.43 9.55
CA LEU A 170 1.10 -1.65 10.21
C LEU A 170 0.78 -1.67 11.70
N LEU A 171 0.86 -0.52 12.39
CA LEU A 171 0.60 -0.45 13.84
C LEU A 171 -0.89 -0.63 14.23
N SER A 172 -1.80 -0.46 13.26
CA SER A 172 -3.24 -0.64 13.46
C SER A 172 -3.65 -2.11 13.47
N ARG A 173 -4.90 -2.39 13.87
CA ARG A 173 -5.51 -3.72 13.72
C ARG A 173 -6.07 -3.98 12.32
N SER A 174 -5.68 -3.20 11.31
CA SER A 174 -6.10 -3.38 9.91
C SER A 174 -5.00 -4.06 9.09
N LEU A 175 -5.38 -4.66 7.95
CA LEU A 175 -4.46 -5.31 7.02
C LEU A 175 -3.97 -4.32 5.94
N PRO A 176 -2.67 -3.97 5.91
CA PRO A 176 -2.15 -3.10 4.86
C PRO A 176 -1.95 -3.84 3.53
N PHE A 177 -2.40 -3.22 2.44
CA PHE A 177 -2.14 -3.60 1.06
C PHE A 177 -1.15 -2.60 0.48
N LYS A 178 0.07 -3.02 0.13
CA LYS A 178 1.13 -2.10 -0.32
C LYS A 178 1.36 -2.20 -1.83
N MET A 179 1.06 -1.12 -2.54
CA MET A 179 1.36 -0.91 -3.95
C MET A 179 2.47 0.14 -4.09
N ALA A 180 3.74 -0.29 -4.04
CA ALA A 180 4.88 0.61 -3.95
C ALA A 180 6.04 0.20 -4.89
N LEU A 181 6.73 1.21 -5.41
CA LEU A 181 7.98 1.09 -6.18
C LEU A 181 9.20 1.30 -5.29
N PHE A 182 9.11 2.23 -4.35
CA PHE A 182 10.23 2.69 -3.56
C PHE A 182 10.49 1.77 -2.38
N ARG A 183 11.76 1.41 -2.21
CA ARG A 183 12.25 0.63 -1.08
C ARG A 183 12.74 1.58 0.00
N GLU A 184 12.39 1.27 1.24
CA GLU A 184 12.71 2.06 2.43
C GLU A 184 13.67 1.30 3.35
N TRP A 185 14.03 1.89 4.48
CA TRP A 185 14.95 1.31 5.47
C TRP A 185 14.42 0.04 6.15
N TRP A 186 13.09 -0.11 6.22
CA TRP A 186 12.42 -1.25 6.86
C TRP A 186 12.29 -2.49 5.95
N ASP A 187 12.68 -2.38 4.68
CA ASP A 187 12.46 -3.41 3.64
C ASP A 187 13.07 -4.78 3.98
N SER A 188 14.19 -4.82 4.72
CA SER A 188 14.80 -6.07 5.21
C SER A 188 14.20 -6.59 6.52
N ARG A 189 13.29 -5.83 7.13
CA ARG A 189 12.64 -6.13 8.41
C ARG A 189 11.25 -6.70 8.21
N LEU A 190 10.58 -6.40 7.10
CA LEU A 190 9.21 -6.84 6.85
C LEU A 190 9.14 -7.89 5.74
N THR A 191 8.34 -8.94 5.95
CA THR A 191 8.13 -10.01 4.98
C THR A 191 6.74 -9.85 4.33
N PRO A 192 6.63 -9.73 2.99
CA PRO A 192 5.35 -9.75 2.30
C PRO A 192 4.58 -11.05 2.56
N TRP A 193 3.25 -10.99 2.60
CA TRP A 193 2.33 -12.07 2.96
C TRP A 193 2.40 -12.55 4.43
N LEU A 194 3.32 -12.02 5.23
CA LEU A 194 3.36 -12.24 6.68
C LEU A 194 2.97 -10.98 7.44
N HIS A 195 3.51 -9.81 7.06
CA HIS A 195 3.23 -8.54 7.76
C HIS A 195 2.30 -7.60 6.98
N PHE A 196 2.15 -7.81 5.67
CA PHE A 196 1.30 -7.01 4.78
C PHE A 196 1.04 -7.75 3.47
N VAL A 197 0.05 -7.31 2.70
CA VAL A 197 -0.25 -7.85 1.37
C VAL A 197 0.46 -7.02 0.29
N PRO A 198 1.42 -7.57 -0.47
CA PRO A 198 2.02 -6.85 -1.59
C PRO A 198 1.08 -6.79 -2.79
N LEU A 199 0.98 -5.63 -3.42
CA LEU A 199 0.27 -5.42 -4.68
C LEU A 199 1.24 -5.01 -5.77
N ASP A 200 1.00 -5.52 -6.98
CA ASP A 200 1.80 -5.17 -8.14
C ASP A 200 1.45 -3.76 -8.65
N LEU A 201 2.47 -2.99 -9.08
CA LEU A 201 2.28 -1.64 -9.62
C LEU A 201 1.52 -1.61 -10.95
N ARG A 202 1.39 -2.75 -11.64
CA ARG A 202 0.60 -2.81 -12.88
C ARG A 202 -0.90 -2.94 -12.58
N GLY A 203 -1.27 -3.34 -11.35
CA GLY A 203 -2.63 -3.49 -10.89
C GLY A 203 -3.29 -4.82 -11.29
N HIS A 204 -2.57 -5.75 -11.91
CA HIS A 204 -3.18 -6.97 -12.48
C HIS A 204 -3.79 -7.88 -11.42
N GLY A 205 -3.18 -7.95 -10.22
CA GLY A 205 -3.62 -8.83 -9.14
C GLY A 205 -4.54 -8.17 -8.12
N VAL A 206 -4.86 -6.87 -8.25
CA VAL A 206 -5.55 -6.10 -7.18
C VAL A 206 -6.93 -6.69 -6.88
N TRP A 207 -7.76 -6.86 -7.90
CA TRP A 207 -9.12 -7.38 -7.72
C TRP A 207 -9.12 -8.85 -7.29
N ALA A 208 -8.24 -9.68 -7.84
CA ALA A 208 -8.12 -11.08 -7.42
C ALA A 208 -7.68 -11.22 -5.96
N THR A 209 -6.69 -10.43 -5.53
CA THR A 209 -6.19 -10.43 -4.15
C THR A 209 -7.26 -9.89 -3.20
N LEU A 210 -7.97 -8.84 -3.60
CA LEU A 210 -9.04 -8.29 -2.78
C LEU A 210 -10.23 -9.27 -2.68
N ALA A 211 -10.60 -9.94 -3.77
CA ALA A 211 -11.63 -10.99 -3.77
C ALA A 211 -11.25 -12.18 -2.88
N TYR A 212 -9.97 -12.54 -2.82
CA TYR A 212 -9.48 -13.57 -1.90
C TYR A 212 -9.77 -13.22 -0.44
N PHE A 213 -9.43 -12.00 0.00
CA PHE A 213 -9.62 -11.61 1.39
C PHE A 213 -11.06 -11.17 1.71
N ALA A 214 -11.65 -10.30 0.88
CA ALA A 214 -12.97 -9.73 1.09
C ALA A 214 -14.12 -10.67 0.71
N GLY A 215 -13.82 -11.76 0.00
CA GLY A 215 -14.81 -12.58 -0.67
C GLY A 215 -15.30 -11.93 -1.96
N PHE A 216 -16.00 -12.71 -2.76
CA PHE A 216 -16.62 -12.26 -3.99
C PHE A 216 -17.87 -13.09 -4.23
N GLU A 217 -18.90 -12.47 -4.78
CA GLU A 217 -20.10 -13.15 -5.25
C GLU A 217 -20.67 -12.40 -6.45
N GLY A 218 -20.87 -13.11 -7.56
CA GLY A 218 -21.38 -12.50 -8.78
C GLY A 218 -21.80 -13.52 -9.82
N VAL A 219 -22.32 -13.03 -10.94
CA VAL A 219 -22.67 -13.86 -12.10
C VAL A 219 -21.59 -13.69 -13.17
N VAL A 220 -20.93 -14.77 -13.55
CA VAL A 220 -19.86 -14.79 -14.56
C VAL A 220 -20.22 -15.82 -15.62
N ALA A 221 -20.31 -15.38 -16.88
CA ALA A 221 -20.77 -16.20 -18.00
C ALA A 221 -22.11 -16.93 -17.71
N GLY A 222 -23.06 -16.24 -17.07
CA GLY A 222 -24.39 -16.77 -16.75
C GLY A 222 -24.46 -17.72 -15.55
N ARG A 223 -23.35 -17.98 -14.83
CA ARG A 223 -23.32 -18.82 -13.64
C ARG A 223 -23.00 -17.99 -12.39
N ARG A 224 -23.70 -18.25 -11.28
CA ARG A 224 -23.38 -17.66 -9.98
C ARG A 224 -22.11 -18.33 -9.45
N VAL A 225 -21.11 -17.52 -9.13
CA VAL A 225 -19.79 -17.95 -8.68
C VAL A 225 -19.35 -17.04 -7.55
N GLY A 226 -18.48 -17.53 -6.67
CA GLY A 226 -18.01 -16.73 -5.57
C GLY A 226 -16.82 -17.33 -4.82
N TRP A 227 -16.26 -16.48 -3.96
CA TRP A 227 -15.25 -16.78 -2.98
C TRP A 227 -15.75 -16.42 -1.61
N GLN A 228 -15.60 -17.35 -0.67
CA GLN A 228 -15.77 -17.02 0.73
C GLN A 228 -14.60 -16.12 1.19
N PRO A 229 -14.87 -15.10 2.01
CA PRO A 229 -13.84 -14.23 2.55
C PRO A 229 -12.84 -15.02 3.40
N ARG A 230 -11.56 -14.67 3.29
CA ARG A 230 -10.46 -15.26 4.08
C ARG A 230 -10.13 -14.39 5.29
N ASP A 231 -11.17 -14.08 6.08
CA ASP A 231 -11.08 -13.17 7.21
C ASP A 231 -10.05 -13.62 8.27
N ALA A 232 -9.98 -14.93 8.54
CA ALA A 232 -9.01 -15.48 9.50
C ALA A 232 -7.56 -15.25 9.06
N GLU A 233 -7.26 -15.46 7.78
CA GLU A 233 -5.92 -15.25 7.24
C GLU A 233 -5.58 -13.77 7.18
N ALA A 234 -6.54 -12.93 6.77
CA ALA A 234 -6.38 -11.48 6.78
C ALA A 234 -6.06 -10.95 8.18
N LYS A 235 -6.76 -11.47 9.20
CA LYS A 235 -6.55 -11.13 10.61
C LYS A 235 -5.17 -11.54 11.10
N VAL A 236 -4.70 -12.74 10.75
CA VAL A 236 -3.35 -13.21 11.12
C VAL A 236 -2.30 -12.27 10.53
N ILE A 237 -2.36 -11.93 9.25
CA ILE A 237 -1.36 -11.03 8.62
C ILE A 237 -1.40 -9.64 9.27
N ALA A 238 -2.58 -9.11 9.57
CA ALA A 238 -2.72 -7.83 10.27
C ALA A 238 -2.10 -7.86 11.68
N GLN A 239 -2.34 -8.94 12.44
CA GLN A 239 -1.79 -9.13 13.78
C GLN A 239 -0.27 -9.29 13.76
N GLU A 240 0.25 -10.18 12.92
CA GLU A 240 1.70 -10.39 12.74
C GLU A 240 2.40 -9.10 12.32
N GLY A 241 1.81 -8.35 11.36
CA GLY A 241 2.32 -7.05 10.95
C GLY A 241 2.39 -6.03 12.10
N ALA A 242 1.32 -5.94 12.90
CA ALA A 242 1.25 -5.01 14.03
C ALA A 242 2.17 -5.37 15.19
N GLU A 243 2.23 -6.65 15.56
CA GLU A 243 3.12 -7.14 16.61
C GLU A 243 4.58 -6.98 16.22
N TRP A 244 4.92 -7.29 14.97
CA TRP A 244 6.30 -7.18 14.49
C TRP A 244 6.72 -5.72 14.32
N ALA A 245 5.87 -4.86 13.77
CA ALA A 245 6.17 -3.43 13.62
C ALA A 245 6.48 -2.77 14.98
N ARG A 246 5.76 -3.14 16.05
CA ARG A 246 6.04 -2.65 17.42
C ARG A 246 7.38 -3.12 17.99
N LYS A 247 8.00 -4.15 17.42
CA LYS A 247 9.30 -4.68 17.85
C LYS A 247 10.46 -4.12 17.05
N VAL A 248 10.27 -3.82 15.77
CA VAL A 248 11.38 -3.54 14.84
C VAL A 248 11.30 -2.21 14.10
N LEU A 249 10.23 -1.43 14.25
CA LEU A 249 10.02 -0.15 13.55
C LEU A 249 9.78 1.04 14.48
N ARG A 250 10.19 0.94 15.75
CA ARG A 250 10.05 2.03 16.72
C ARG A 250 11.02 3.17 16.42
N LYS A 251 10.86 4.30 17.12
CA LYS A 251 11.79 5.44 16.99
C LYS A 251 13.21 5.07 17.40
N GLU A 252 13.35 4.26 18.45
CA GLU A 252 14.62 3.73 18.92
C GLU A 252 15.28 2.87 17.83
N ASP A 253 14.49 2.08 17.07
CA ASP A 253 15.02 1.28 15.97
C ASP A 253 15.51 2.17 14.80
N MET A 254 14.86 3.30 14.55
CA MET A 254 15.31 4.31 13.58
C MET A 254 16.61 4.99 14.03
N GLU A 255 16.69 5.38 15.29
CA GLU A 255 17.89 5.99 15.88
C GLU A 255 19.08 5.04 15.81
N ILE A 256 18.91 3.79 16.24
CA ILE A 256 19.94 2.75 16.18
C ILE A 256 20.38 2.51 14.73
N TYR A 257 19.43 2.42 13.79
CA TYR A 257 19.77 2.24 12.38
C TYR A 257 20.61 3.42 11.87
N MET A 258 20.17 4.66 12.13
CA MET A 258 20.87 5.86 11.67
C MET A 258 22.25 5.96 12.31
N PHE A 259 22.38 5.68 13.60
CA PHE A 259 23.66 5.68 14.30
C PHE A 259 24.63 4.65 13.71
N ARG A 260 24.22 3.39 13.56
CA ARG A 260 25.08 2.33 12.97
C ARG A 260 25.45 2.65 11.52
N LEU A 261 24.52 3.22 10.76
CA LEU A 261 24.78 3.66 9.39
C LEU A 261 25.88 4.73 9.35
N LEU A 262 25.81 5.73 10.23
CA LEU A 262 26.82 6.79 10.29
C LEU A 262 28.18 6.29 10.80
N LEU A 263 28.20 5.32 11.71
CA LEU A 263 29.45 4.67 12.14
C LEU A 263 30.13 3.92 10.99
N GLU A 264 29.39 3.09 10.26
CA GLU A 264 29.95 2.38 9.10
C GLU A 264 30.36 3.33 7.99
N TRP A 265 29.56 4.38 7.76
CA TRP A 265 29.92 5.43 6.81
C TRP A 265 31.23 6.10 7.20
N GLY A 266 31.36 6.54 8.45
CA GLY A 266 32.58 7.14 8.99
C GLY A 266 33.79 6.23 8.80
N ARG A 267 33.67 4.95 9.18
CA ARG A 267 34.73 3.95 8.98
C ARG A 267 35.12 3.78 7.51
N LEU A 268 34.16 3.78 6.58
CA LEU A 268 34.42 3.62 5.15
C LEU A 268 35.05 4.88 4.52
N THR A 269 34.77 6.06 5.04
CA THR A 269 35.31 7.33 4.54
C THR A 269 36.62 7.76 5.21
N ASP A 270 37.01 7.11 6.30
CA ASP A 270 38.25 7.44 7.00
C ASP A 270 39.48 7.17 6.11
N ASP A 271 40.46 8.07 6.16
CA ASP A 271 41.73 7.91 5.44
C ASP A 271 42.49 6.67 5.93
N LYS A 272 42.34 6.32 7.21
CA LYS A 272 42.93 5.13 7.86
C LYS A 272 42.01 3.91 7.81
N ARG A 273 40.97 3.88 6.97
CA ARG A 273 40.00 2.77 6.90
C ARG A 273 40.60 1.37 6.69
N LEU A 274 41.83 1.27 6.19
CA LEU A 274 42.56 0.00 6.02
C LEU A 274 43.20 -0.50 7.33
N GLU A 275 43.36 0.40 8.32
CA GLU A 275 44.00 0.14 9.61
C GLU A 275 42.98 0.14 10.76
N ILE A 276 41.83 0.80 10.58
CA ILE A 276 40.77 0.87 11.58
C ILE A 276 39.99 -0.44 11.61
N GLY A 277 40.19 -1.22 12.68
CA GLY A 277 39.46 -2.45 12.99
C GLY A 277 39.64 -2.85 14.46
N PHE A 278 38.77 -3.72 14.96
CA PHE A 278 38.98 -4.37 16.25
C PHE A 278 40.06 -5.45 16.07
N SER A 279 41.14 -5.39 16.84
CA SER A 279 42.01 -6.56 17.00
C SER A 279 41.22 -7.65 17.71
N VAL A 280 41.09 -8.81 17.09
CA VAL A 280 40.47 -10.01 17.68
C VAL A 280 41.40 -10.63 18.69
#